data_AF-A0A940UW47-F1
#
_entry.id   AF-A0A940UW47-F1
#
_cell.length_a   1.000
_cell.length_b   1.000
_cell.length_c   1.000
_cell.angle_alpha   90.00
_cell.angle_beta   90.00
_cell.angle_gamma   90.00
#
_symmetry.space_group_name_H-M   'P 1'
#
loop_
_entity.id
_entity.type
_entity.pdbx_description
1 polymer ?
#
loop_
_entity_poly.entity_id
_entity_poly.type
_entity_poly.pdbx_seq_one_letter_code
_entity_poly.pdbx_strand_id
1 'polypeptide(L)'
;RLLSIPPELVEFHVWYLKEKGWVERTETGQLAITAPGVDEVEQGRLRLGKDPMLMTGGDAPEDGEEWMTRSGSADLHLPPSDADFNQ
;
A
#
# COMPACT_ATOMS: atom_id res chain seq x y z
N ARG A 1 -22.54 -11.81 15.13
CA ARG A 1 -22.86 -10.58 14.35
C ARG A 1 -21.54 -9.88 14.05
N LEU A 2 -21.15 -9.71 12.79
CA LEU A 2 -19.81 -9.21 12.40
C LEU A 2 -19.62 -7.70 12.66
N LEU A 3 -20.70 -6.93 12.59
CA LEU A 3 -20.71 -5.51 12.88
C LEU A 3 -21.46 -5.28 14.19
N SER A 4 -20.82 -4.57 15.14
CA SER A 4 -21.46 -4.08 16.38
C SER A 4 -22.43 -2.92 16.13
N ILE A 5 -22.88 -2.75 14.89
CA ILE A 5 -23.70 -1.63 14.41
C ILE A 5 -25.13 -2.14 14.12
N PRO A 6 -26.18 -1.40 14.51
CA PRO A 6 -27.57 -1.68 14.14
C PRO A 6 -27.76 -1.80 12.60
N PRO A 7 -28.58 -2.72 12.08
CA PRO A 7 -28.73 -2.92 10.64
C PRO A 7 -29.35 -1.68 9.98
N GLU A 8 -30.21 -0.96 10.71
CA GLU A 8 -30.92 0.23 10.22
C GLU A 8 -29.94 1.34 9.81
N LEU A 9 -28.74 1.38 10.42
CA LEU A 9 -27.71 2.36 10.07
C LEU A 9 -26.98 2.03 8.76
N VAL A 10 -26.98 0.76 8.34
CA VAL A 10 -26.33 0.32 7.09
C VAL A 10 -27.32 0.10 5.95
N GLU A 11 -28.62 0.08 6.22
CA GLU A 11 -29.67 -0.12 5.21
C GLU A 11 -29.58 0.88 4.06
N PHE A 12 -29.44 2.17 4.36
CA PHE A 12 -29.28 3.20 3.35
C PHE A 12 -28.04 2.97 2.47
N HIS A 13 -26.91 2.62 3.10
CA HIS A 13 -25.66 2.37 2.39
C HIS A 13 -25.77 1.14 1.47
N VAL A 14 -26.36 0.05 1.97
CA VAL A 14 -26.60 -1.16 1.17
C VAL A 14 -27.56 -0.87 0.01
N TRP A 15 -28.64 -0.13 0.26
CA TRP A 15 -29.55 0.31 -0.79
C TRP A 15 -28.82 1.12 -1.87
N TYR A 16 -28.03 2.12 -1.46
CA TYR A 16 -27.29 2.98 -2.39
C TYR A 16 -26.31 2.18 -3.26
N LEU A 17 -25.55 1.27 -2.67
CA LEU A 17 -24.61 0.42 -3.41
C LEU A 17 -25.32 -0.51 -4.40
N LYS A 18 -26.54 -0.98 -4.07
CA LYS A 18 -27.37 -1.77 -4.99
C LYS A 18 -27.87 -0.93 -6.17
N GLU A 19 -28.38 0.28 -5.91
CA GLU A 19 -28.83 1.20 -6.98
C GLU A 19 -27.69 1.58 -7.93
N LYS A 20 -26.46 1.64 -7.43
CA LYS A 20 -25.26 1.86 -8.23
C LYS A 20 -24.80 0.62 -9.02
N GLY A 21 -25.39 -0.55 -8.76
CA GLY A 21 -24.97 -1.82 -9.36
C GLY A 21 -23.63 -2.35 -8.84
N TRP A 22 -23.16 -1.85 -7.69
CA TRP A 22 -21.85 -2.23 -7.11
C TRP A 22 -21.93 -3.43 -6.17
N VAL A 23 -23.14 -3.74 -5.68
CA VAL A 23 -23.41 -4.96 -4.92
C VAL A 23 -24.73 -5.58 -5.38
N GLU A 24 -24.83 -6.90 -5.24
CA GLU A 24 -26.02 -7.65 -5.60
C GLU A 24 -26.35 -8.74 -4.59
N ARG A 25 -27.60 -9.23 -4.62
CA ARG A 25 -27.97 -10.43 -3.87
C ARG A 25 -27.73 -11.66 -4.74
N THR A 26 -27.00 -12.61 -4.20
CA THR A 26 -26.80 -13.93 -4.82
C THR A 26 -28.10 -14.74 -4.78
N GLU A 27 -28.14 -15.82 -5.56
CA GLU A 27 -29.25 -16.79 -5.54
C GLU A 27 -29.48 -17.40 -4.13
N THR A 28 -28.42 -17.46 -3.31
CA THR A 28 -28.47 -17.91 -1.91
C THR A 28 -28.91 -16.82 -0.92
N GLY A 29 -29.20 -15.61 -1.40
CA GLY A 29 -29.65 -14.47 -0.61
C GLY A 29 -28.55 -13.69 0.11
N GLN A 30 -27.28 -14.02 -0.13
CA GLN A 30 -26.11 -13.32 0.42
C GLN A 30 -25.82 -12.06 -0.39
N LEU A 31 -25.08 -11.10 0.18
CA LEU A 31 -24.65 -9.90 -0.52
C LEU A 31 -23.24 -10.13 -1.10
N ALA A 32 -23.07 -9.86 -2.40
CA ALA A 32 -21.78 -9.94 -3.10
C ALA A 32 -21.43 -8.59 -3.74
N ILE A 33 -20.13 -8.31 -3.89
CA ILE A 33 -19.63 -7.15 -4.63
C ILE A 33 -19.51 -7.54 -6.10
N THR A 34 -20.02 -6.69 -6.99
CA THR A 34 -19.98 -6.94 -8.44
C THR A 34 -18.62 -6.52 -9.01
N ALA A 35 -18.27 -6.99 -10.22
CA ALA A 35 -17.04 -6.55 -10.89
C ALA A 35 -16.94 -5.01 -11.04
N PRO A 36 -18.01 -4.29 -11.47
CA PRO A 36 -18.01 -2.82 -11.46
C PRO A 36 -17.78 -2.20 -10.07
N GLY A 37 -18.31 -2.84 -9.02
CA GLY A 37 -18.07 -2.38 -7.64
C GLY A 37 -16.61 -2.53 -7.20
N VAL A 38 -15.93 -3.60 -7.63
CA VAL A 38 -14.49 -3.77 -7.42
C VAL A 38 -13.70 -2.71 -8.18
N ASP A 39 -14.01 -2.52 -9.47
CA ASP A 39 -13.33 -1.53 -10.31
C ASP A 39 -13.38 -0.12 -9.71
N GLU A 40 -14.55 0.29 -9.17
CA GLU A 40 -14.72 1.60 -8.54
C GLU A 40 -13.81 1.81 -7.32
N VAL A 41 -13.67 0.79 -6.46
CA VAL A 41 -12.81 0.87 -5.28
C VAL A 41 -11.34 0.95 -5.67
N GLU A 42 -10.94 0.20 -6.70
CA GLU A 42 -9.54 0.13 -7.14
C GLU A 42 -9.09 1.42 -7.86
N GLN A 43 -10.00 2.17 -8.50
CA GLN A 43 -9.69 3.48 -9.09
C GLN A 43 -9.00 4.45 -8.12
N GLY A 44 -9.35 4.41 -6.83
CA GLY A 44 -8.74 5.22 -5.78
C GLY A 44 -7.45 4.64 -5.20
N ARG A 45 -7.32 3.30 -5.20
CA ARG A 45 -6.19 2.58 -4.59
C ARG A 45 -4.94 2.61 -5.46
N LEU A 46 -5.09 2.70 -6.79
CA LEU A 46 -3.97 2.91 -7.71
C LEU A 46 -3.21 4.23 -7.47
N ARG A 47 -3.80 5.18 -6.71
CA ARG A 47 -3.11 6.43 -6.31
C ARG A 47 -2.27 6.26 -5.05
N LEU A 48 -2.48 5.21 -4.26
CA LEU A 48 -1.76 4.94 -3.01
C LEU A 48 -0.78 3.78 -3.24
N GLY A 49 0.31 4.06 -3.96
CA GLY A 49 1.34 3.08 -4.25
C GLY A 49 1.69 3.07 -5.72
N LYS A 50 2.35 4.14 -6.19
CA LYS A 50 3.31 4.02 -7.28
C LYS A 50 4.53 3.24 -6.75
N ASP A 51 4.31 2.00 -6.32
CA ASP A 51 5.38 1.03 -6.20
C ASP A 51 5.45 0.39 -7.59
N PRO A 52 6.38 0.84 -8.46
CA PRO A 52 6.60 0.17 -9.72
C PRO A 52 6.85 -1.30 -9.41
N MET A 53 6.02 -2.17 -10.00
CA MET A 53 6.14 -3.61 -9.89
C MET A 53 7.62 -3.99 -10.00
N LEU A 54 8.15 -4.68 -8.98
CA LEU A 54 9.51 -5.20 -8.98
C LEU A 54 9.69 -6.09 -10.22
N MET A 55 10.39 -5.56 -11.21
CA MET A 55 10.85 -6.34 -12.36
C MET A 55 11.90 -7.32 -11.83
N THR A 56 11.47 -8.52 -11.47
CA THR A 56 12.37 -9.66 -11.32
C THR A 56 12.69 -10.17 -12.72
N GLY A 57 13.84 -9.76 -13.26
CA GLY A 57 14.48 -10.45 -14.37
C GLY A 57 15.30 -9.57 -15.32
N GLY A 58 16.63 -9.73 -15.26
CA GLY A 58 17.62 -9.42 -16.31
C GLY A 58 17.85 -7.93 -16.58
N ASP A 59 19.04 -7.33 -16.51
CA ASP A 59 20.40 -7.84 -16.62
C ASP A 59 21.31 -6.91 -15.82
N ALA A 60 22.28 -7.48 -15.10
CA ALA A 60 23.39 -6.70 -14.59
C ALA A 60 24.32 -6.38 -15.76
N PRO A 61 24.68 -5.12 -16.03
CA PRO A 61 25.90 -4.86 -16.78
C PRO A 61 27.07 -5.24 -15.87
N GLU A 62 27.75 -6.32 -16.24
CA GLU A 62 29.13 -6.58 -15.85
C GLU A 62 30.02 -5.57 -16.58
N ASP A 63 30.37 -4.47 -15.91
CA ASP A 63 31.57 -3.72 -16.23
C ASP A 63 32.45 -3.65 -14.98
N GLY A 64 33.48 -4.50 -15.02
CA GLY A 64 34.54 -4.52 -14.04
C GLY A 64 35.38 -3.25 -14.08
N GLU A 65 36.27 -3.20 -13.09
CA GLU A 65 37.45 -2.33 -12.96
C GLU A 65 37.22 -0.89 -12.48
N GLU A 66 37.36 -0.66 -11.15
CA GLU A 66 38.08 0.48 -10.54
C GLU A 66 37.81 0.58 -9.01
N TRP A 67 38.26 -0.39 -8.20
CA TRP A 67 38.30 -0.19 -6.73
C TRP A 67 39.55 -0.72 -6.03
N MET A 68 40.56 -1.15 -6.80
CA MET A 68 41.91 -1.32 -6.26
C MET A 68 42.76 -0.08 -6.59
N THR A 69 42.67 0.96 -5.76
CA THR A 69 43.83 1.80 -5.32
C THR A 69 43.36 3.01 -4.51
N ARG A 70 43.10 2.83 -3.22
CA ARG A 70 43.71 3.67 -2.19
C ARG A 70 43.48 3.11 -0.79
N SER A 71 44.55 2.53 -0.26
CA SER A 71 44.78 2.43 1.18
C SER A 71 44.52 3.78 1.86
N GLY A 72 43.81 3.76 2.99
CA GLY A 72 43.84 4.89 3.93
C GLY A 72 42.61 5.01 4.82
N SER A 73 42.80 4.62 6.08
CA SER A 73 42.09 5.06 7.30
C SER A 73 40.57 4.84 7.39
N ALA A 74 40.22 3.86 8.23
CA ALA A 74 38.93 3.78 8.90
C ALA A 74 38.73 5.00 9.81
N ASP A 75 37.60 5.69 9.67
CA ASP A 75 37.06 6.51 10.74
C ASP A 75 35.56 6.24 10.85
N LEU A 76 35.19 5.53 11.92
CA LEU A 76 33.82 5.36 12.36
C LEU A 76 33.22 6.74 12.63
N HIS A 77 32.20 7.11 11.89
CA HIS A 77 31.41 8.31 12.18
C HIS A 77 30.51 8.04 13.40
N LEU A 78 30.96 8.42 14.59
CA LEU A 78 30.07 8.60 15.75
C LEU A 78 29.26 9.90 15.55
N PRO A 79 27.95 9.91 15.88
CA PRO A 79 27.17 11.14 15.88
C PRO A 79 27.63 12.07 17.02
N PRO A 80 27.55 13.41 16.83
CA PRO A 80 28.00 14.38 17.83
C PRO A 80 27.15 14.31 19.11
N SER A 81 27.84 14.29 20.25
CA SER A 81 27.28 14.35 21.60
C SER A 81 26.67 15.73 21.87
N ASP A 82 25.38 15.77 22.19
CA ASP A 82 24.71 16.96 22.74
C ASP A 82 25.31 17.31 24.10
N ALA A 83 26.11 18.38 24.14
CA ALA A 83 26.54 19.03 25.37
C ALA A 83 26.26 20.52 25.22
N ASP A 84 25.11 20.96 25.75
CA ASP A 84 24.89 22.33 26.24
C ASP A 84 23.58 22.35 27.07
N PHE A 85 23.69 21.96 28.34
CA PHE A 85 22.72 22.33 29.37
C PHE A 85 23.38 23.38 30.27
N ASN A 86 23.27 24.64 29.88
CA ASN A 86 23.86 25.79 30.58
C ASN A 86 22.95 26.22 31.75
N GLN A 87 23.52 26.29 32.96
CA GLN A 87 22.97 27.00 34.13
C GLN A 87 23.76 28.29 34.34
#